data_AF-A0A3D0XAA4-F1
#
_entry.id   AF-A0A3D0XAA4-F1
#
_cell.length_a   1.000
_cell.length_b   1.000
_cell.length_c   1.000
_cell.angle_alpha   90.00
_cell.angle_beta   90.00
_cell.angle_gamma   90.00
#
_symmetry.space_group_name_H-M   'P 1'
#
loop_
_entity.id
_entity.type
_entity.pdbx_description
1 polymer ?
#
loop_
_entity_poly.entity_id
_entity_poly.type
_entity_poly.pdbx_seq_one_letter_code
_entity_poly.pdbx_strand_id
1 'polypeptide(L)'
;MKMKYQITAEQKQEIERARKNNKNKKTENRLKVLYLRAEGASYKEIIKATGYSKANIAKIIKLYFEKGLEDITANKYGGNHRNLNYEEEEKLLQYFVKKAEQGQIVETKEIKERYEQTIGHTIGRGQIYYVLKRHGWRKIMPRSKHPKKADEEAIEASKKLSKS
;
A
#
# COMPACT_ATOMS: atom_id res chain seq x y z
N MET A 1 3.79 13.75 -45.90
CA MET A 1 2.79 13.76 -44.81
C MET A 1 3.54 13.89 -43.48
N LYS A 2 3.46 15.05 -42.80
CA LYS A 2 4.18 15.29 -41.54
C LYS A 2 3.51 14.46 -40.44
N MET A 3 4.23 13.56 -39.79
CA MET A 3 3.70 12.78 -38.68
C MET A 3 3.33 13.76 -37.55
N LYS A 4 2.06 13.78 -37.11
CA LYS A 4 1.58 14.69 -36.03
C LYS A 4 2.37 14.54 -34.72
N TYR A 5 2.97 13.37 -34.51
CA TYR A 5 3.69 12.99 -33.30
C TYR A 5 5.08 12.47 -33.71
N GLN A 6 6.08 13.37 -33.68
CA GLN A 6 7.49 13.08 -33.95
C GLN A 6 8.28 13.18 -32.64
N ILE A 7 9.02 12.13 -32.33
CA ILE A 7 9.85 12.07 -31.12
C ILE A 7 11.23 12.66 -31.48
N THR A 8 11.69 13.65 -30.71
CA THR A 8 13.00 14.29 -30.92
C THR A 8 14.15 13.39 -30.44
N ALA A 9 15.38 13.72 -30.81
CA ALA A 9 16.56 13.00 -30.33
C ALA A 9 16.70 13.06 -28.79
N GLU A 10 16.37 14.21 -28.18
CA GLU A 10 16.38 14.40 -26.74
C GLU A 10 15.33 13.51 -26.05
N GLN A 11 14.10 13.51 -26.57
CA GLN A 11 13.02 12.64 -26.07
C GLN A 11 13.37 11.16 -26.21
N LYS A 12 14.03 10.77 -27.30
CA LYS A 12 14.52 9.40 -27.50
C LYS A 12 15.51 8.99 -26.40
N GLN A 13 16.46 9.86 -26.04
CA GLN A 13 17.40 9.62 -24.96
C GLN A 13 16.69 9.53 -23.59
N GLU A 14 15.71 10.39 -23.34
CA GLU A 14 14.88 10.36 -22.13
C GLU A 14 14.15 9.01 -21.99
N ILE A 15 13.49 8.55 -23.07
CA ILE A 15 12.82 7.25 -23.12
C ILE A 15 13.81 6.11 -22.88
N GLU A 16 15.01 6.17 -23.47
CA GLU A 16 16.03 5.14 -23.27
C GLU A 16 16.51 5.05 -21.82
N ARG A 17 16.74 6.20 -21.16
CA ARG A 17 17.08 6.25 -19.73
C ARG A 17 15.96 5.64 -18.88
N ALA A 18 14.71 5.96 -19.18
CA ALA A 18 13.56 5.39 -18.47
C ALA A 18 13.43 3.88 -18.66
N ARG A 19 13.74 3.35 -19.86
CA ARG A 19 13.79 1.89 -20.09
C ARG A 19 14.85 1.21 -19.25
N LYS A 20 16.06 1.76 -19.18
CA LYS A 20 17.18 1.22 -18.39
C LYS A 20 16.86 1.18 -16.88
N ASN A 21 16.17 2.21 -16.37
CA ASN A 21 15.81 2.30 -14.96
C ASN A 21 14.55 1.50 -14.59
N ASN A 22 13.77 1.07 -15.58
CA ASN A 22 12.49 0.43 -15.35
C ASN A 22 12.62 -1.07 -15.01
N LYS A 23 11.89 -1.50 -13.98
CA LYS A 23 11.81 -2.91 -13.53
C LYS A 23 10.47 -3.58 -13.87
N ASN A 24 9.50 -2.85 -14.38
CA ASN A 24 8.14 -3.35 -14.66
C ASN A 24 7.98 -3.73 -16.14
N LYS A 25 7.61 -4.99 -16.41
CA LYS A 25 7.42 -5.50 -17.78
C LYS A 25 6.34 -4.75 -18.59
N LYS A 26 5.26 -4.30 -17.94
CA LYS A 26 4.19 -3.54 -18.62
C LYS A 26 4.67 -2.14 -19.01
N THR A 27 5.37 -1.48 -18.09
CA THR A 27 6.00 -0.19 -18.36
C THR A 27 7.05 -0.31 -19.47
N GLU A 28 7.81 -1.40 -19.50
CA GLU A 28 8.82 -1.64 -20.53
C GLU A 28 8.20 -1.74 -21.91
N ASN A 29 7.11 -2.50 -22.07
CA ASN A 29 6.42 -2.59 -23.36
C ASN A 29 5.87 -1.24 -23.83
N ARG A 30 5.36 -0.40 -22.93
CA ARG A 30 4.88 0.95 -23.29
C ARG A 30 6.04 1.86 -23.71
N LEU A 31 7.16 1.82 -23.01
CA LEU A 31 8.36 2.58 -23.38
C LEU A 31 8.99 2.06 -24.69
N LYS A 32 8.98 0.75 -24.92
CA LYS A 32 9.45 0.12 -26.15
C LYS A 32 8.65 0.58 -27.37
N VAL A 33 7.34 0.81 -27.24
CA VAL A 33 6.53 1.43 -28.31
C VAL A 33 7.08 2.79 -28.69
N LEU A 34 7.36 3.66 -27.72
CA LEU A 34 7.86 5.02 -27.97
C LEU A 34 9.27 4.99 -28.56
N TYR A 35 10.14 4.11 -28.05
CA TYR A 35 11.49 3.93 -28.58
C TYR A 35 11.48 3.47 -30.04
N LEU A 36 10.73 2.41 -30.36
CA LEU A 36 10.61 1.93 -31.75
C LEU A 36 9.99 2.99 -32.66
N ARG A 37 9.04 3.77 -32.14
CA ARG A 37 8.46 4.88 -32.88
C ARG A 37 9.49 5.98 -33.17
N ALA A 38 10.40 6.26 -32.24
CA ALA A 38 11.50 7.21 -32.42
C ALA A 38 12.55 6.72 -33.43
N GLU A 39 12.76 5.39 -33.53
CA GLU A 39 13.59 4.76 -34.57
C GLU A 39 12.93 4.73 -35.96
N GLY A 40 11.70 5.25 -36.09
CA GLY A 40 10.98 5.27 -37.37
C GLY A 40 10.28 3.95 -37.71
N ALA A 41 10.17 3.00 -36.78
CA ALA A 41 9.48 1.75 -37.01
C ALA A 41 8.01 1.96 -37.40
N SER A 42 7.54 1.13 -38.32
CA SER A 42 6.15 1.06 -38.74
C SER A 42 5.27 0.45 -37.66
N TYR A 43 3.95 0.71 -37.74
CA TYR A 43 3.00 0.08 -36.83
C TYR A 43 3.07 -1.45 -36.87
N LYS A 44 3.33 -2.06 -38.04
CA LYS A 44 3.42 -3.53 -38.17
C LYS A 44 4.59 -4.10 -37.36
N GLU A 45 5.75 -3.45 -37.41
CA GLU A 45 6.93 -3.86 -36.64
C GLU A 45 6.72 -3.67 -35.14
N ILE A 46 6.10 -2.55 -34.74
CA ILE A 46 5.79 -2.29 -33.32
C ILE A 46 4.79 -3.32 -32.79
N ILE A 47 3.77 -3.69 -33.57
CA ILE A 47 2.81 -4.75 -33.21
C ILE A 47 3.57 -6.07 -33.01
N LYS A 48 4.43 -6.47 -33.96
CA LYS A 48 5.23 -7.71 -33.87
C LYS A 48 6.15 -7.72 -32.64
N ALA A 49 6.73 -6.58 -32.28
CA ALA A 49 7.71 -6.49 -31.20
C ALA A 49 7.11 -6.35 -29.79
N THR A 50 5.87 -5.87 -29.67
CA THR A 50 5.22 -5.54 -28.38
C THR A 50 3.95 -6.33 -28.11
N GLY A 51 3.32 -6.91 -29.14
CA GLY A 51 2.02 -7.58 -29.05
C GLY A 51 0.83 -6.63 -28.89
N TYR A 52 1.03 -5.32 -28.92
CA TYR A 52 -0.06 -4.35 -28.81
C TYR A 52 -0.81 -4.17 -30.12
N SER A 53 -2.12 -3.90 -30.02
CA SER A 53 -2.93 -3.51 -31.17
C SER A 53 -2.54 -2.11 -31.66
N LYS A 54 -2.83 -1.82 -32.95
CA LYS A 54 -2.61 -0.51 -33.55
C LYS A 54 -3.26 0.63 -32.75
N ALA A 55 -4.49 0.41 -32.26
CA ALA A 55 -5.22 1.39 -31.46
C ALA A 55 -4.51 1.69 -30.13
N ASN A 56 -3.99 0.66 -29.45
CA ASN A 56 -3.27 0.84 -28.20
C ASN A 56 -1.93 1.57 -28.42
N ILE A 57 -1.21 1.26 -29.50
CA ILE A 57 0.01 1.97 -29.89
C ILE A 57 -0.27 3.46 -30.11
N ALA A 58 -1.32 3.79 -30.89
CA ALA A 58 -1.71 5.18 -31.14
C ALA A 58 -2.08 5.91 -29.83
N LYS A 59 -2.79 5.22 -28.92
CA LYS A 59 -3.13 5.75 -27.60
C LYS A 59 -1.89 6.02 -26.75
N ILE A 60 -0.91 5.12 -26.74
CA ILE A 60 0.34 5.30 -25.98
C ILE A 60 1.12 6.50 -26.50
N ILE A 61 1.26 6.63 -27.83
CA ILE A 61 1.94 7.77 -28.45
C ILE A 61 1.21 9.07 -28.07
N LYS A 62 -0.11 9.14 -28.28
CA LYS A 62 -0.91 10.31 -27.92
C LYS A 62 -0.74 10.68 -26.44
N LEU A 63 -0.82 9.70 -25.54
CA LEU A 63 -0.68 9.91 -24.10
C LEU A 63 0.69 10.49 -23.73
N TYR A 64 1.77 10.03 -24.37
CA TYR A 64 3.11 10.57 -24.15
C TYR A 64 3.20 12.05 -24.57
N PHE A 65 2.62 12.42 -25.73
CA PHE A 65 2.65 13.81 -26.18
C PHE A 65 1.74 14.75 -25.38
N GLU A 66 0.66 14.23 -24.78
CA GLU A 66 -0.27 15.03 -23.97
C GLU A 66 0.17 15.17 -22.52
N LYS A 67 0.83 14.15 -21.95
CA LYS A 67 1.08 14.06 -20.51
C LYS A 67 2.53 13.72 -20.14
N GLY A 68 3.41 13.56 -21.12
CA GLY A 68 4.82 13.25 -20.91
C GLY A 68 5.09 11.82 -20.46
N LEU A 69 6.33 11.61 -20.02
CA LEU A 69 6.84 10.29 -19.65
C LEU A 69 6.26 9.77 -18.34
N GLU A 70 5.93 10.65 -17.41
CA GLU A 70 5.39 10.32 -16.09
C GLU A 70 4.14 9.43 -16.20
N ASP A 71 3.20 9.75 -17.09
CA ASP A 71 1.97 8.98 -17.29
C ASP A 71 2.20 7.61 -17.99
N ILE A 72 3.33 7.48 -18.68
CA ILE A 72 3.78 6.22 -19.31
C ILE A 72 4.34 5.27 -18.26
N THR A 73 5.12 5.83 -17.32
CA THR A 73 5.75 5.07 -16.24
C THR A 73 4.88 4.89 -15.02
N ALA A 74 3.85 5.73 -14.84
CA ALA A 74 2.95 5.68 -13.71
C ALA A 74 2.23 4.32 -13.63
N ASN A 75 2.38 3.66 -12.49
CA ASN A 75 1.56 2.53 -12.14
C ASN A 75 0.23 3.05 -11.59
N LYS A 76 -0.81 3.04 -12.43
CA LYS A 76 -2.16 3.53 -12.06
C LYS A 76 -2.87 2.62 -11.06
N TYR A 77 -2.37 1.40 -10.88
CA TYR A 77 -2.88 0.48 -9.89
C TYR A 77 -2.03 0.62 -8.63
N GLY A 78 -2.57 1.34 -7.65
CA GLY A 78 -2.11 1.22 -6.27
C GLY A 78 -2.23 -0.23 -5.83
N GLY A 79 -1.33 -0.66 -4.94
CA GLY A 79 -1.38 -1.98 -4.35
C GLY A 79 -2.60 -2.13 -3.44
N ASN A 80 -2.42 -2.82 -2.33
CA ASN A 80 -3.50 -3.15 -1.42
C ASN A 80 -4.26 -1.88 -0.94
N HIS A 81 -5.52 -1.71 -1.35
CA HIS A 81 -6.42 -0.64 -0.88
C HIS A 81 -6.82 -0.91 0.58
N ARG A 82 -5.88 -0.73 1.51
CA ARG A 82 -6.17 -0.86 2.94
C ARG A 82 -7.06 0.31 3.35
N ASN A 83 -8.05 0.04 4.20
CA ASN A 83 -8.93 1.09 4.72
C ASN A 83 -8.19 2.01 5.70
N LEU A 84 -7.21 1.46 6.42
CA LEU A 84 -6.30 2.20 7.31
C LEU A 84 -4.85 1.84 6.98
N ASN A 85 -3.93 2.79 7.14
CA ASN A 85 -2.51 2.53 7.07
C ASN A 85 -2.02 1.78 8.34
N TYR A 86 -0.77 1.31 8.33
CA TYR A 86 -0.26 0.48 9.43
C TYR A 86 -0.29 1.22 10.79
N GLU A 87 0.10 2.51 10.80
CA GLU A 87 0.13 3.31 12.03
C GLU A 87 -1.27 3.60 12.58
N GLU A 88 -2.25 3.83 11.71
CA GLU A 88 -3.65 4.02 12.09
C GLU A 88 -4.24 2.74 12.68
N GLU A 89 -3.97 1.59 12.06
CA GLU A 89 -4.36 0.30 12.62
C GLU A 89 -3.72 0.05 13.99
N GLU A 90 -2.43 0.38 14.15
CA GLU A 90 -1.71 0.20 15.41
C GLU A 90 -2.28 1.10 16.52
N LYS A 91 -2.55 2.38 16.22
CA LYS A 91 -3.21 3.31 17.16
C LYS A 91 -4.58 2.78 17.60
N LEU A 92 -5.36 2.23 16.67
CA LEU A 92 -6.65 1.62 16.98
C LEU A 92 -6.49 0.40 17.89
N LEU A 93 -5.52 -0.46 17.62
CA LEU A 93 -5.27 -1.66 18.42
C LEU A 93 -4.71 -1.35 19.81
N GLN A 94 -3.87 -0.32 19.96
CA GLN A 94 -3.33 0.10 21.26
C GLN A 94 -4.43 0.47 22.26
N TYR A 95 -5.54 1.06 21.80
CA TYR A 95 -6.72 1.30 22.64
C TYR A 95 -7.22 0.00 23.32
N PHE A 96 -7.26 -1.09 22.56
CA PHE A 96 -7.67 -2.40 23.06
C PHE A 96 -6.61 -3.09 23.92
N VAL A 97 -5.31 -2.84 23.69
CA VAL A 97 -4.24 -3.33 24.58
C VAL A 97 -4.45 -2.78 25.99
N LYS A 98 -4.62 -1.45 26.11
CA LYS A 98 -4.85 -0.79 27.40
C LYS A 98 -6.11 -1.31 28.09
N LYS A 99 -7.17 -1.55 27.32
CA LYS A 99 -8.43 -2.14 27.81
C LYS A 99 -8.19 -3.55 28.39
N ALA A 100 -7.42 -4.38 27.70
CA ALA A 100 -7.06 -5.72 28.16
C ALA A 100 -6.15 -5.71 29.39
N GLU A 101 -5.20 -4.77 29.47
CA GLU A 101 -4.34 -4.57 30.65
C GLU A 101 -5.15 -4.20 31.91
N GLN A 102 -6.26 -3.49 31.74
CA GLN A 102 -7.20 -3.16 32.81
C GLN A 102 -8.07 -4.34 33.25
N GLY A 103 -7.91 -5.52 32.65
CA GLY A 103 -8.65 -6.72 33.03
C GLY A 103 -9.97 -6.92 32.28
N GLN A 104 -10.23 -6.12 31.24
CA GLN A 104 -11.44 -6.25 30.44
C GLN A 104 -11.22 -7.23 29.26
N ILE A 105 -12.23 -8.03 28.95
CA ILE A 105 -12.20 -8.95 27.81
C ILE A 105 -12.41 -8.14 26.53
N VAL A 106 -11.48 -8.28 25.58
CA VAL A 106 -11.58 -7.65 24.26
C VAL A 106 -12.13 -8.66 23.25
N GLU A 107 -13.30 -8.34 22.68
CA GLU A 107 -13.91 -9.14 21.62
C GLU A 107 -13.55 -8.60 20.23
N THR A 108 -13.38 -9.51 19.26
CA THR A 108 -13.14 -9.14 17.85
C THR A 108 -14.29 -8.30 17.27
N LYS A 109 -15.51 -8.49 17.76
CA LYS A 109 -16.68 -7.68 17.37
C LYS A 109 -16.51 -6.21 17.74
N GLU A 110 -16.01 -5.93 18.94
CA GLU A 110 -15.76 -4.57 19.42
C GLU A 110 -14.67 -3.87 18.59
N ILE A 111 -13.60 -4.61 18.24
CA ILE A 111 -12.55 -4.12 17.35
C ILE A 111 -13.13 -3.77 15.98
N LYS A 112 -14.02 -4.62 15.45
CA LYS A 112 -14.72 -4.37 14.18
C LYS A 112 -15.54 -3.09 14.22
N GLU A 113 -16.37 -2.90 15.25
CA GLU A 113 -17.22 -1.72 15.39
C GLU A 113 -16.39 -0.43 15.43
N ARG A 114 -15.30 -0.41 16.22
CA ARG A 114 -14.40 0.74 16.26
C ARG A 114 -13.68 0.99 14.93
N TYR A 115 -13.29 -0.07 14.24
CA TYR A 115 -12.67 0.03 12.91
C TYR A 115 -13.63 0.63 11.89
N GLU A 116 -14.88 0.17 11.85
CA GLU A 116 -15.93 0.70 10.96
C GLU A 116 -16.24 2.17 11.27
N GLN A 117 -16.29 2.55 12.56
CA GLN A 117 -16.42 3.94 12.98
C GLN A 117 -15.26 4.83 12.49
N THR A 118 -14.04 4.29 12.48
CA THR A 118 -12.85 5.05 12.08
C THR A 118 -12.83 5.31 10.57
N ILE A 119 -13.27 4.35 9.76
CA ILE A 119 -13.23 4.44 8.29
C ILE A 119 -14.55 4.97 7.67
N GLY A 120 -15.61 5.07 8.47
CA GLY A 120 -16.91 5.60 8.05
C GLY A 120 -17.77 4.66 7.18
N HIS A 121 -17.41 3.36 7.10
CA HIS A 121 -18.19 2.37 6.36
C HIS A 121 -18.03 0.96 6.94
N THR A 122 -18.92 0.05 6.53
CA THR A 122 -18.90 -1.34 7.01
C THR A 122 -17.85 -2.19 6.30
N ILE A 123 -17.40 -3.26 6.96
CA ILE A 123 -16.42 -4.22 6.46
C ILE A 123 -16.89 -5.66 6.66
N GLY A 124 -16.37 -6.56 5.83
CA GLY A 124 -16.56 -8.00 5.98
C GLY A 124 -15.87 -8.56 7.24
N ARG A 125 -16.39 -9.67 7.78
CA ARG A 125 -15.88 -10.32 9.01
C ARG A 125 -14.38 -10.66 8.95
N GLY A 126 -13.86 -11.00 7.78
CA GLY A 126 -12.46 -11.38 7.58
C GLY A 126 -11.44 -10.25 7.76
N GLN A 127 -11.85 -8.99 7.57
CA GLN A 127 -10.92 -7.86 7.51
C GLN A 127 -10.15 -7.68 8.82
N ILE A 128 -10.84 -7.78 9.95
CA ILE A 128 -10.21 -7.65 11.28
C ILE A 128 -9.20 -8.76 11.53
N TYR A 129 -9.46 -10.00 11.08
CA TYR A 129 -8.47 -11.08 11.21
C TYR A 129 -7.16 -10.78 10.46
N TYR A 130 -7.24 -10.15 9.29
CA TYR A 130 -6.05 -9.72 8.57
C TYR A 130 -5.31 -8.59 9.28
N VAL A 131 -6.03 -7.62 9.85
CA VAL A 131 -5.44 -6.54 10.68
C VAL A 131 -4.70 -7.17 11.85
N LEU A 132 -5.40 -7.96 12.68
CA LEU A 132 -4.83 -8.61 13.85
C LEU A 132 -3.60 -9.48 13.50
N LYS A 133 -3.67 -10.26 12.42
CA LYS A 133 -2.54 -11.09 11.97
C LYS A 133 -1.32 -10.25 11.58
N ARG A 134 -1.48 -9.12 10.89
CA ARG A 134 -0.37 -8.24 10.49
C ARG A 134 0.32 -7.58 11.68
N HIS A 135 -0.46 -7.24 12.71
CA HIS A 135 0.03 -6.64 13.95
C HIS A 135 0.53 -7.67 14.96
N GLY A 136 0.63 -8.96 14.57
CA GLY A 136 1.06 -10.03 15.47
C GLY A 136 0.16 -10.18 16.70
N TRP A 137 -1.11 -9.77 16.60
CA TRP A 137 -2.02 -9.69 17.72
C TRP A 137 -2.35 -11.09 18.25
N ARG A 138 -1.98 -11.34 19.50
CA ARG A 138 -2.40 -12.53 20.25
C ARG A 138 -3.62 -12.18 21.09
N LYS A 139 -4.56 -13.11 21.26
CA LYS A 139 -5.72 -12.92 22.13
C LYS A 139 -5.22 -12.62 23.55
N ILE A 140 -5.32 -11.35 23.98
CA ILE A 140 -4.87 -10.91 25.30
C ILE A 140 -5.97 -11.28 26.29
N MET A 141 -5.73 -12.34 27.06
CA MET A 141 -6.55 -12.66 28.22
C MET A 141 -6.28 -11.61 29.31
N PRO A 142 -7.33 -11.08 29.96
CA PRO A 142 -7.13 -10.20 31.11
C PRO A 142 -6.28 -10.94 32.15
N ARG A 143 -5.20 -10.31 32.59
CA ARG A 143 -4.29 -10.94 33.55
C ARG A 143 -5.06 -11.14 34.85
N SER A 144 -5.15 -12.39 35.30
CA SER A 144 -5.76 -12.74 36.58
C SER A 144 -5.16 -11.86 37.69
N LYS A 145 -5.98 -10.96 38.26
CA LYS A 145 -5.64 -10.30 39.52
C LYS A 145 -6.10 -11.25 40.62
N HIS A 146 -5.15 -11.81 41.35
CA HIS A 146 -5.44 -12.68 42.49
C HIS A 146 -6.24 -11.89 43.54
N PRO A 147 -7.34 -12.42 44.10
CA PRO A 147 -8.22 -11.68 45.02
C PRO A 147 -7.55 -11.22 46.33
N LYS A 148 -6.37 -11.76 46.65
CA LYS A 148 -5.50 -11.29 47.75
C LYS A 148 -4.38 -10.34 47.30
N LYS A 149 -4.59 -9.53 46.25
CA LYS A 149 -3.62 -8.49 45.89
C LYS A 149 -3.75 -7.36 46.91
N ALA A 150 -2.69 -7.12 47.69
CA ALA A 150 -2.61 -5.93 48.55
C ALA A 150 -2.73 -4.66 47.71
N ASP A 151 -3.33 -3.60 48.27
CA ASP A 151 -3.47 -2.31 47.62
C ASP A 151 -2.12 -1.76 47.15
N GLU A 152 -2.11 -0.97 46.08
CA GLU A 152 -0.88 -0.45 45.47
C GLU A 152 -0.03 0.37 46.46
N GLU A 153 -0.68 1.07 47.39
CA GLU A 153 -0.01 1.76 48.51
C GLU A 153 0.69 0.79 49.49
N ALA A 154 0.08 -0.36 49.78
CA ALA A 154 0.67 -1.38 50.66
C ALA A 154 1.88 -2.08 50.01
N ILE A 155 1.87 -2.23 48.68
CA ILE A 155 3.01 -2.78 47.92
C ILE A 155 4.18 -1.79 47.88
N GLU A 156 3.91 -0.48 47.73
CA GLU A 156 4.96 0.55 47.80
C GLU A 156 5.56 0.66 49.20
N ALA A 157 4.74 0.62 50.25
CA ALA A 157 5.21 0.69 51.64
C ALA A 157 6.11 -0.51 52.01
N SER A 158 5.75 -1.72 51.59
CA SER A 158 6.54 -2.93 51.84
C SER A 158 7.93 -2.89 51.17
N LYS A 159 8.03 -2.32 49.97
CA LYS A 159 9.33 -2.17 49.29
C LYS A 159 10.28 -1.21 50.00
N LYS A 160 9.75 -0.18 50.68
CA LYS A 160 10.54 0.80 51.44
C LYS A 160 11.08 0.25 52.78
N LEU A 161 10.41 -0.74 53.37
CA LEU A 161 10.82 -1.38 54.64
C LEU A 161 11.98 -2.39 54.51
N SER A 162 12.23 -2.93 53.31
CA SER A 162 13.30 -3.93 53.09
C SER A 162 14.68 -3.33 52.78
N LYS A 163 14.80 -2.00 52.73
CA LYS A 163 16.08 -1.29 52.56
C LYS A 163 16.45 -0.62 53.88
N SER A 164 16.93 -1.40 54.84
CA SER A 164 17.77 -0.93 55.94
C SER A 164 18.99 -1.80 56.05
#